data_AF-A0A3Q0S3V1-F1
#
_entry.id   AF-A0A3Q0S3V1-F1
#
_cell.length_a   1.000
_cell.length_b   1.000
_cell.length_c   1.000
_cell.angle_alpha   90.00
_cell.angle_beta   90.00
_cell.angle_gamma   90.00
#
_symmetry.space_group_name_H-M   'P 1'
#
loop_
_entity.id
_entity.type
_entity.pdbx_description
1 polymer ?
#
loop_
_entity_poly.entity_id
_entity_poly.type
_entity_poly.pdbx_seq_one_letter_code
_entity_poly.pdbx_strand_id
1 'polypeptide(L)'
;KVEEADQIYLLMKEDYRISRNVRLAWFLGKLNQVICPASKPELHSENELDLLSILPKGWQPDFSPTSHPCILMPSTRATFLARRYRFIIELDLSPSTGIV
;
A
#
# COMPACT_ATOMS: atom_id res chain seq x y z
N LYS A 1 -21.46 -12.87 -5.27
CA LYS A 1 -20.52 -13.41 -4.26
C LYS A 1 -19.35 -12.41 -4.20
N VAL A 2 -18.94 -11.96 -3.02
CA VAL A 2 -17.82 -11.00 -2.92
C VAL A 2 -16.51 -11.77 -3.11
N GLU A 3 -15.63 -11.27 -3.97
CA GLU A 3 -14.34 -11.91 -4.26
C GLU A 3 -13.31 -11.61 -3.19
N GLU A 4 -12.28 -12.45 -3.09
CA GLU A 4 -11.14 -12.22 -2.19
C GLU A 4 -10.08 -11.36 -2.90
N ALA A 5 -9.56 -10.37 -2.19
CA ALA A 5 -8.44 -9.57 -2.67
C ALA A 5 -7.15 -10.39 -2.63
N ASP A 6 -6.40 -10.42 -3.73
CA ASP A 6 -5.06 -11.00 -3.78
C ASP A 6 -3.99 -9.93 -3.52
N GLN A 7 -4.14 -8.77 -4.17
CA GLN A 7 -3.23 -7.65 -3.99
C GLN A 7 -3.99 -6.32 -3.86
N ILE A 8 -3.49 -5.43 -3.02
CA ILE A 8 -4.01 -4.07 -2.85
C ILE A 8 -2.89 -3.04 -2.99
N TYR A 9 -3.25 -1.87 -3.50
CA TYR A 9 -2.34 -0.73 -3.64
C TYR A 9 -2.85 0.44 -2.81
N LEU A 10 -2.01 0.89 -1.87
CA LEU A 10 -2.31 1.96 -0.93
C LEU A 10 -1.40 3.13 -1.18
N LEU A 11 -1.97 4.32 -1.36
CA LEU A 11 -1.23 5.57 -1.50
C LEU A 11 -1.03 6.21 -0.13
N MET A 12 0.22 6.48 0.21
CA MET A 12 0.58 7.18 1.44
C MET A 12 0.43 8.69 1.29
N LYS A 13 0.03 9.37 2.37
CA LYS A 13 0.03 10.84 2.45
C LYS A 13 1.43 11.41 2.15
N GLU A 14 1.47 12.62 1.59
CA GLU A 14 2.71 13.25 1.14
C GLU A 14 3.50 13.94 2.26
N ASP A 15 2.79 14.54 3.22
CA ASP A 15 3.35 15.51 4.17
C ASP A 15 4.49 14.94 5.00
N TYR A 16 4.35 13.67 5.40
CA TYR A 16 5.30 12.97 6.24
C TYR A 16 5.42 11.50 5.87
N ARG A 17 6.48 10.87 6.39
CA ARG A 17 6.72 9.44 6.20
C ARG A 17 5.72 8.63 7.04
N ILE A 18 4.86 7.88 6.39
CA ILE A 18 3.98 6.93 7.05
C ILE A 18 4.81 5.78 7.66
N SER A 19 4.62 5.52 8.95
CA SER A 19 5.38 4.51 9.70
C SER A 19 4.97 3.08 9.30
N ARG A 20 5.78 2.08 9.69
CA ARG A 20 5.39 0.66 9.54
C ARG A 20 4.12 0.34 10.36
N ASN A 21 3.99 0.95 11.53
CA ASN A 21 2.88 0.65 12.45
C ASN A 21 1.55 1.17 11.90
N VAL A 22 1.53 2.39 11.34
CA VAL A 22 0.34 2.95 10.69
C VAL A 22 -0.10 2.06 9.51
N ARG A 23 0.85 1.64 8.67
CA ARG A 23 0.61 0.73 7.55
C ARG A 23 -0.01 -0.61 7.99
N LEU A 24 0.55 -1.19 9.05
CA LEU A 24 0.05 -2.44 9.61
C LEU A 24 -1.33 -2.27 10.26
N ALA A 25 -1.53 -1.19 11.03
CA ALA A 25 -2.78 -0.90 11.70
C ALA A 25 -3.94 -0.72 10.71
N TRP A 26 -3.70 -0.03 9.59
CA TRP A 26 -4.68 0.07 8.51
C TRP A 26 -5.09 -1.31 7.98
N PHE A 27 -4.10 -2.17 7.70
CA PHE A 27 -4.35 -3.50 7.15
C PHE A 27 -5.15 -4.38 8.12
N LEU A 28 -4.71 -4.44 9.39
CA LEU A 28 -5.40 -5.22 10.42
C LEU A 28 -6.79 -4.67 10.72
N GLY A 29 -6.97 -3.35 10.70
CA GLY A 29 -8.26 -2.69 10.91
C GLY A 29 -9.29 -2.97 9.81
N LYS A 30 -8.86 -3.49 8.65
CA LYS A 30 -9.70 -3.88 7.52
C LYS A 30 -9.72 -5.39 7.28
N LEU A 31 -9.04 -6.18 8.10
CA LEU A 31 -8.96 -7.62 7.93
C LEU A 31 -10.35 -8.27 7.96
N ASN A 32 -10.61 -9.17 7.02
CA ASN A 32 -11.89 -9.86 6.82
C ASN A 32 -13.08 -8.91 6.57
N GLN A 33 -12.83 -7.64 6.21
CA GLN A 33 -13.86 -6.69 5.82
C GLN A 33 -13.89 -6.51 4.30
N VAL A 34 -15.05 -6.10 3.81
CA VAL A 34 -15.22 -5.68 2.42
C VAL A 34 -14.59 -4.30 2.24
N ILE A 35 -13.69 -4.19 1.27
CA ILE A 35 -13.03 -2.96 0.86
C ILE A 35 -13.38 -2.64 -0.59
N CYS A 36 -13.49 -1.34 -0.89
CA CYS A 36 -13.78 -0.84 -2.24
C CYS A 36 -12.72 0.21 -2.60
N PRO A 37 -12.14 0.17 -3.81
CA PRO A 37 -11.25 1.24 -4.25
C PRO A 37 -12.04 2.56 -4.38
N ALA A 38 -11.38 3.68 -4.12
CA ALA A 38 -12.01 4.98 -4.29
C ALA A 38 -12.34 5.22 -5.78
N SER A 39 -13.57 5.67 -6.07
CA SER A 39 -14.05 5.91 -7.46
C SER A 39 -13.21 6.97 -8.19
N LYS A 40 -12.69 7.93 -7.44
CA LYS A 40 -11.58 8.81 -7.82
C LYS A 40 -10.65 8.89 -6.62
N PRO A 41 -9.40 8.42 -6.71
CA PRO A 41 -8.44 8.75 -5.68
C PRO A 41 -8.21 10.26 -5.75
N GLU A 42 -8.76 11.00 -4.78
CA GLU A 42 -8.37 12.38 -4.60
C GLU A 42 -6.87 12.38 -4.34
N LEU A 43 -6.13 12.99 -5.26
CA LEU A 43 -4.68 13.10 -5.15
C LEU A 43 -4.28 13.94 -3.92
N HIS A 44 -5.23 14.57 -3.23
CA HIS A 44 -5.06 15.34 -2.00
C HIS A 44 -6.08 14.91 -0.95
N SER A 45 -6.07 13.64 -0.56
CA SER A 45 -6.82 13.16 0.59
C SER A 45 -6.12 13.49 1.91
N GLU A 46 -6.91 13.76 2.95
CA GLU A 46 -6.40 13.99 4.31
C GLU A 46 -5.99 12.71 5.04
N ASN A 47 -6.39 11.54 4.53
CA ASN A 47 -6.11 10.25 5.14
C ASN A 47 -4.61 9.93 5.08
N GLU A 48 -4.13 9.14 6.05
CA GLU A 48 -2.76 8.63 6.03
C GLU A 48 -2.52 7.65 4.87
N LEU A 49 -3.56 6.88 4.51
CA LEU A 49 -3.53 5.81 3.51
C LEU A 49 -4.84 5.78 2.71
N ASP A 50 -4.73 5.91 1.38
CA ASP A 50 -5.85 5.79 0.45
C ASP A 50 -5.78 4.50 -0.37
N LEU A 51 -6.88 3.79 -0.48
CA LEU A 51 -6.97 2.59 -1.30
C LEU A 51 -7.18 2.97 -2.78
N LEU A 52 -6.16 2.75 -3.60
CA LEU A 52 -6.18 3.08 -5.03
C LEU A 52 -6.84 1.99 -5.87
N SER A 53 -6.40 0.75 -5.68
CA SER A 53 -6.85 -0.37 -6.48
C SER A 53 -6.74 -1.69 -5.73
N ILE A 54 -7.57 -2.64 -6.15
CA ILE A 54 -7.63 -4.00 -5.65
C ILE A 54 -7.51 -4.92 -6.86
N LEU A 55 -6.68 -5.95 -6.75
CA LEU A 55 -6.63 -7.05 -7.68
C LEU A 55 -7.24 -8.28 -7.00
N PRO A 56 -8.35 -8.83 -7.52
CA PRO A 56 -8.93 -10.06 -6.98
C PRO A 56 -8.04 -11.28 -7.29
N LYS A 57 -8.26 -12.37 -6.57
CA LYS A 57 -7.59 -13.65 -6.87
C LYS A 57 -7.89 -14.11 -8.30
N GLY A 58 -6.85 -14.42 -9.05
CA GLY A 58 -6.97 -14.86 -10.44
C GLY A 58 -7.13 -13.72 -11.45
N TRP A 59 -6.89 -12.47 -11.04
CA TRP A 59 -6.83 -11.33 -11.96
C TRP A 59 -5.79 -11.57 -13.07
N GLN A 60 -6.15 -11.23 -14.30
CA GLN A 60 -5.28 -11.25 -15.48
C GLN A 60 -5.27 -9.86 -16.13
N PRO A 61 -4.21 -9.49 -16.87
CA PRO A 61 -4.07 -8.17 -17.49
C PRO A 61 -5.20 -7.80 -18.46
N ASP A 62 -5.87 -8.81 -19.02
CA ASP A 62 -6.99 -8.63 -19.96
C ASP A 62 -8.29 -8.21 -19.26
N PHE A 63 -8.36 -8.32 -17.92
CA PHE A 63 -9.49 -7.84 -17.14
C PHE A 63 -9.32 -6.36 -16.80
N SER A 64 -10.38 -5.59 -17.01
CA SER A 64 -10.41 -4.20 -16.55
C SER A 64 -10.17 -4.13 -15.04
N PRO A 65 -9.42 -3.13 -14.54
CA PRO A 65 -9.23 -2.94 -13.10
C PRO A 65 -10.61 -2.77 -12.47
N THR A 66 -10.96 -3.72 -11.60
CA THR A 66 -12.30 -3.82 -11.05
C THR A 66 -12.48 -2.76 -9.97
N SER A 67 -13.51 -1.91 -10.12
CA SER A 67 -14.03 -1.05 -9.02
C SER A 67 -14.88 -1.86 -8.03
N HIS A 68 -14.81 -3.19 -8.11
CA HIS A 68 -15.71 -4.07 -7.39
C HIS A 68 -15.25 -4.28 -5.94
N PRO A 69 -16.19 -4.34 -4.99
CA PRO A 69 -15.88 -4.66 -3.60
C PRO A 69 -15.20 -6.04 -3.49
N CYS A 70 -14.14 -6.14 -2.68
CA CYS A 70 -13.46 -7.39 -2.38
C CYS A 70 -13.26 -7.54 -0.87
N ILE A 71 -13.15 -8.77 -0.37
CA ILE A 71 -12.81 -9.05 1.04
C ILE A 71 -11.30 -9.03 1.20
N LEU A 72 -10.81 -8.25 2.16
CA LEU A 72 -9.40 -8.27 2.54
C LEU A 72 -9.10 -9.52 3.37
N MET A 73 -8.17 -10.34 2.90
CA MET A 73 -7.78 -11.60 3.54
C MET A 73 -6.40 -11.48 4.19
N PRO A 74 -6.06 -12.33 5.19
CA PRO A 74 -4.70 -12.39 5.73
C PRO A 74 -3.63 -12.71 4.68
N SER A 75 -4.00 -13.40 3.60
CA SER A 75 -3.12 -13.70 2.48
C SER A 75 -2.95 -12.54 1.49
N THR A 76 -3.76 -11.48 1.60
CA THR A 76 -3.72 -10.34 0.66
C THR A 76 -2.40 -9.59 0.79
N ARG A 77 -1.72 -9.36 -0.33
CA ARG A 77 -0.48 -8.59 -0.37
C ARG A 77 -0.76 -7.10 -0.46
N ALA A 78 -0.23 -6.33 0.48
CA ALA A 78 -0.36 -4.87 0.46
C ALA A 78 0.90 -4.21 -0.11
N THR A 79 0.74 -3.46 -1.20
CA THR A 79 1.79 -2.60 -1.77
C THR A 79 1.53 -1.16 -1.37
N PHE A 80 2.48 -0.53 -0.70
CA PHE A 80 2.39 0.86 -0.26
C PHE A 80 3.19 1.76 -1.19
N LEU A 81 2.51 2.72 -1.81
CA LEU A 81 3.07 3.67 -2.75
C LEU A 81 3.32 5.00 -2.05
N ALA A 82 4.54 5.50 -2.10
CA ALA A 82 4.87 6.83 -1.63
C ALA A 82 4.71 7.84 -2.77
N ARG A 83 4.15 9.02 -2.48
CA ARG A 83 4.14 10.15 -3.43
C ARG A 83 5.54 10.71 -3.64
N ARG A 84 6.37 10.68 -2.60
CA ARG A 84 7.77 11.15 -2.62
C ARG A 84 8.66 10.15 -1.93
N TYR A 85 9.67 9.67 -2.64
CA TYR A 85 10.72 8.84 -2.08
C TYR A 85 11.76 9.71 -1.39
N ARG A 86 12.03 9.43 -0.12
CA ARG A 86 13.10 10.08 0.66
C ARG A 86 14.09 9.00 1.04
N PHE A 87 15.25 9.00 0.38
CA PHE A 87 16.37 8.14 0.73
C PHE A 87 17.29 8.89 1.70
N ILE A 88 17.70 8.22 2.76
CA ILE A 88 18.76 8.69 3.65
C ILE A 88 19.88 7.68 3.50
N ILE A 89 21.03 8.14 3.02
CA ILE A 89 22.23 7.32 2.87
C ILE A 89 23.18 7.81 3.95
N GLU A 90 23.51 6.91 4.87
CA GLU A 90 24.55 7.14 5.87
C GLU A 90 25.82 6.46 5.37
N LEU A 91 26.86 7.26 5.14
CA LEU A 91 28.18 6.77 4.76
C LEU A 91 29.11 6.94 5.95
N ASP A 92 29.46 5.84 6.59
CA ASP A 92 30.48 5.84 7.62
C ASP A 92 31.87 5.93 6.97
N LEU A 93 32.59 7.02 7.28
CA LEU A 93 33.97 7.26 6.85
C LEU A 93 34.97 7.04 7.99
N SER A 94 34.57 6.34 9.05
CA SER A 94 35.45 5.98 10.16
C SER A 94 36.65 5.15 9.67
N PRO A 95 37.84 5.27 10.31
CA PRO A 95 39.06 4.57 9.87
C PRO A 95 38.94 3.05 9.78
N SER A 96 37.96 2.45 10.48
CA SER A 96 37.63 1.02 10.40
C SER A 96 37.13 0.57 9.02
N THR A 97 36.75 1.49 8.14
CA THR A 97 36.37 1.20 6.75
C THR A 97 37.53 1.24 5.76
N GLY A 98 38.75 1.58 6.23
CA GLY A 98 39.97 1.50 5.44
C GLY A 98 40.35 0.06 5.12
N ILE A 99 39.92 -0.45 3.97
CA ILE A 99 40.52 -1.64 3.36
C ILE A 99 41.94 -1.25 2.94
N VAL A 100 42.94 -1.86 3.57
CA VAL A 100 44.37 -1.80 3.21
C VAL A 100 44.66 -2.78 2.09
#